data_AF-A0A2C1DDX2-F1
#
_entry.id   AF-A0A2C1DDX2-F1
#
_cell.length_a   1.000
_cell.length_b   1.000
_cell.length_c   1.000
_cell.angle_alpha   90.00
_cell.angle_beta   90.00
_cell.angle_gamma   90.00
#
_symmetry.space_group_name_H-M   'P 1'
#
loop_
_entity.id
_entity.type
_entity.pdbx_description
1 polymer ?
#
loop_
_entity_poly.entity_id
_entity_poly.type
_entity_poly.pdbx_seq_one_letter_code
_entity_poly.pdbx_strand_id
1 'polypeptide(L)'
;MKKYDPSQHYHIGYYEDGYDLEITAYKRINEPVWDAYIPRYEAVDFYKKVEKMKLGEYIDDYGIKVYSFRDDIDDEEARTIFEKWLKKNEVV
;
A
#
# COMPACT_ATOMS: atom_id res chain seq x y z
N MET A 1 -12.01 6.62 17.89
CA MET A 1 -11.46 7.77 17.13
C MET A 1 -11.15 7.31 15.73
N LYS A 2 -11.36 8.15 14.70
CA LYS A 2 -10.87 7.85 13.35
C LYS A 2 -9.34 7.75 13.40
N LYS A 3 -8.77 6.75 12.74
CA LYS A 3 -7.31 6.53 12.66
C LYS A 3 -6.67 7.36 11.54
N TYR A 4 -7.40 7.55 10.45
CA TYR A 4 -6.92 8.21 9.25
C TYR A 4 -7.71 9.50 8.93
N ASP A 5 -7.01 10.46 8.33
CA ASP A 5 -7.64 11.67 7.80
C ASP A 5 -8.45 11.30 6.54
N PRO A 6 -9.79 11.46 6.54
CA PRO A 6 -10.62 11.06 5.42
C PRO A 6 -10.39 11.87 4.15
N SER A 7 -9.72 13.03 4.25
CA SER A 7 -9.39 13.89 3.11
C SER A 7 -8.06 13.55 2.45
N GLN A 8 -7.25 12.68 3.07
CA GLN A 8 -5.89 12.39 2.63
C GLN A 8 -5.70 10.89 2.36
N HIS A 9 -5.63 10.58 1.07
CA HIS A 9 -5.19 9.28 0.57
C HIS A 9 -4.26 9.50 -0.61
N TYR A 10 -3.36 8.54 -0.84
CA TYR A 10 -2.32 8.65 -1.83
C TYR A 10 -2.14 7.31 -2.55
N HIS A 11 -2.22 7.33 -3.88
CA HIS A 11 -2.11 6.14 -4.72
C HIS A 11 -0.67 5.94 -5.20
N ILE A 12 -0.14 4.73 -5.01
CA ILE A 12 1.23 4.39 -5.40
C ILE A 12 1.17 3.20 -6.35
N GLY A 13 1.58 3.42 -7.59
CA GLY A 13 1.55 2.42 -8.65
C GLY A 13 2.91 1.83 -8.99
N TYR A 14 2.91 0.60 -9.50
CA TYR A 14 4.02 -0.09 -10.14
C TYR A 14 3.54 -0.59 -11.51
N TYR A 15 4.10 -0.01 -12.57
CA TYR A 15 3.65 -0.18 -13.97
C TYR A 15 4.75 -0.73 -14.89
N GLU A 16 5.75 -1.39 -14.32
CA GLU A 16 6.88 -1.96 -15.06
C GLU A 16 6.68 -3.45 -15.32
N ASP A 17 7.46 -4.03 -16.23
CA ASP A 17 7.48 -5.48 -16.52
C ASP A 17 6.11 -6.10 -16.87
N GLY A 18 5.18 -5.27 -17.40
CA GLY A 18 3.82 -5.69 -17.77
C GLY A 18 2.84 -5.78 -16.60
N TYR A 19 3.25 -5.32 -15.41
CA TYR A 19 2.39 -5.21 -14.25
C TYR A 19 1.55 -3.93 -14.27
N ASP A 20 0.38 -4.00 -13.65
CA ASP A 20 -0.52 -2.89 -13.36
C ASP A 20 -1.01 -3.07 -11.91
N LEU A 21 -0.17 -2.65 -10.96
CA LEU A 21 -0.37 -2.84 -9.53
C LEU A 21 -0.43 -1.50 -8.83
N GLU A 22 -1.45 -1.29 -8.01
CA GLU A 22 -1.59 -0.09 -7.19
C GLU A 22 -1.86 -0.42 -5.72
N ILE A 23 -1.41 0.46 -4.84
CA ILE A 23 -1.80 0.48 -3.42
C ILE A 23 -2.30 1.86 -3.04
N THR A 24 -3.14 1.91 -2.00
CA THR A 24 -3.63 3.16 -1.42
C THR A 24 -3.02 3.36 -0.03
N ALA A 25 -2.35 4.49 0.17
CA ALA A 25 -1.84 4.92 1.45
C ALA A 25 -2.79 5.92 2.12
N TYR A 26 -2.99 5.79 3.43
CA TYR A 26 -3.83 6.69 4.23
C TYR A 26 -3.03 7.39 5.31
N LYS A 27 -3.24 8.70 5.46
CA LYS A 27 -2.55 9.54 6.43
C LYS A 27 -3.07 9.32 7.83
N ARG A 28 -2.21 8.91 8.78
CA ARG A 28 -2.61 8.83 10.19
C ARG A 28 -2.86 10.22 10.77
N ILE A 29 -3.91 10.33 11.59
CA ILE A 29 -4.22 11.59 12.29
C ILE A 29 -3.18 11.81 13.39
N ASN A 30 -2.59 13.00 13.44
CA ASN A 30 -1.58 13.43 14.43
C ASN A 30 -0.26 12.64 14.42
N GLU A 31 0.01 11.82 13.40
CA GLU A 31 1.28 11.11 13.24
C GLU A 31 1.91 11.44 11.87
N PRO A 32 3.24 11.66 11.79
CA PRO A 32 3.93 11.87 10.51
C PRO A 32 4.14 10.54 9.77
N VAL A 33 3.06 9.74 9.63
CA VAL A 33 3.09 8.38 9.09
C VAL A 33 1.91 8.15 8.15
N TRP A 34 2.18 7.47 7.05
CA TRP A 34 1.20 6.87 6.15
C TRP A 34 1.17 5.36 6.35
N ASP A 35 -0.01 4.75 6.26
CA ASP A 35 -0.19 3.31 6.20
C ASP A 35 -0.62 2.90 4.79
N ALA A 36 0.11 1.98 4.18
CA ALA A 36 -0.12 1.51 2.82
C ALA A 36 -0.96 0.21 2.82
N TYR A 37 -1.99 0.19 1.97
CA TYR A 37 -2.95 -0.88 1.86
C TYR A 37 -3.09 -1.37 0.43
N ILE A 38 -3.24 -2.68 0.28
CA ILE A 38 -3.76 -3.26 -0.96
C ILE A 38 -5.29 -3.31 -0.83
N PRO A 39 -6.03 -2.50 -1.60
CA PRO A 39 -7.48 -2.52 -1.53
C PRO A 39 -8.04 -3.84 -2.08
N ARG A 40 -9.19 -4.26 -1.57
CA ARG A 40 -9.81 -5.54 -1.95
C ARG A 40 -10.21 -5.62 -3.43
N TYR A 41 -10.44 -4.46 -4.05
CA TYR A 41 -10.82 -4.32 -5.45
C TYR A 41 -9.61 -4.15 -6.39
N GLU A 42 -8.40 -4.08 -5.85
CA GLU A 42 -7.17 -4.08 -6.64
C GLU A 42 -7.08 -5.36 -7.48
N ALA A 43 -6.27 -5.34 -8.55
CA ALA A 43 -6.05 -6.46 -9.47
C ALA A 43 -6.20 -7.82 -8.74
N VAL A 44 -7.27 -8.56 -9.08
CA VAL A 44 -7.80 -9.65 -8.25
C VAL A 44 -6.73 -10.69 -7.87
N ASP A 45 -5.79 -10.93 -8.79
CA ASP A 45 -4.69 -11.87 -8.59
C ASP A 45 -3.62 -11.33 -7.63
N PHE A 46 -3.37 -10.02 -7.62
CA PHE A 46 -2.44 -9.38 -6.68
C PHE A 46 -2.95 -9.44 -5.24
N TYR A 47 -4.20 -9.02 -5.00
CA TYR A 47 -4.79 -9.08 -3.66
C TYR A 47 -4.78 -10.51 -3.11
N LYS A 48 -5.24 -11.49 -3.91
CA LYS A 48 -5.26 -12.91 -3.51
C LYS A 48 -3.86 -13.48 -3.30
N LYS A 49 -2.88 -13.09 -4.13
CA LYS A 49 -1.48 -13.51 -3.96
C LYS A 49 -0.95 -13.04 -2.61
N VAL A 50 -1.14 -11.76 -2.29
CA VAL A 50 -0.69 -11.18 -1.01
C VAL A 50 -1.42 -11.79 0.20
N GLU A 51 -2.73 -12.00 0.10
CA GLU A 51 -3.53 -12.69 1.12
C GLU A 51 -3.00 -14.11 1.38
N LYS A 52 -2.79 -14.89 0.32
CA LYS A 52 -2.28 -16.27 0.40
C LYS A 52 -0.88 -16.33 1.01
N MET A 53 -0.03 -15.37 0.68
CA MET A 53 1.34 -15.25 1.20
C MET A 53 1.39 -14.66 2.62
N LYS A 54 0.25 -14.18 3.16
CA LYS A 54 0.13 -13.59 4.50
C LYS A 54 1.11 -12.41 4.72
N LEU A 55 1.28 -11.56 3.72
CA LEU A 55 2.25 -10.45 3.76
C LEU A 55 1.73 -9.18 4.46
N GLY A 56 0.61 -9.26 5.16
CA GLY A 56 -0.01 -8.11 5.81
C GLY A 56 -1.18 -8.47 6.71
N GLU A 57 -1.77 -7.43 7.30
CA GLU A 57 -2.91 -7.53 8.21
C GLU A 57 -4.16 -6.99 7.51
N TYR A 58 -5.25 -7.77 7.49
CA TYR A 58 -6.52 -7.29 6.98
C TYR A 58 -7.17 -6.31 7.95
N ILE A 59 -7.51 -5.13 7.47
CA ILE A 59 -8.27 -4.10 8.19
C ILE A 59 -9.55 -3.83 7.41
N ASP A 60 -10.68 -3.89 8.11
CA ASP A 60 -12.00 -3.62 7.53
C ASP A 60 -12.05 -2.22 6.89
N ASP A 61 -12.82 -2.07 5.81
CA ASP A 61 -12.92 -0.86 4.97
C ASP A 61 -11.64 -0.41 4.22
N TYR A 62 -10.45 -0.93 4.54
CA TYR A 62 -9.19 -0.51 3.91
C TYR A 62 -8.54 -1.59 3.03
N GLY A 63 -8.56 -2.86 3.46
CA GLY A 63 -7.88 -3.96 2.77
C GLY A 63 -6.69 -4.50 3.57
N ILE A 64 -5.66 -5.00 2.88
CA ILE A 64 -4.49 -5.60 3.55
C ILE A 64 -3.43 -4.53 3.77
N LYS A 65 -3.17 -4.18 5.03
CA LYS A 65 -2.06 -3.30 5.41
C LYS A 65 -0.74 -4.03 5.23
N VAL A 66 0.15 -3.47 4.42
CA VAL A 66 1.44 -4.10 4.06
C VAL A 66 2.65 -3.43 4.68
N TYR A 67 2.64 -2.10 4.80
CA TYR A 67 3.73 -1.34 5.44
C TYR A 67 3.27 0.07 5.85
N SER A 68 4.18 0.79 6.51
CA SER A 68 4.03 2.19 6.88
C SER A 68 5.27 2.98 6.44
N PHE A 69 5.12 4.25 6.12
CA PHE A 69 6.24 5.13 5.75
C PHE A 69 6.06 6.55 6.30
N ARG A 70 7.16 7.30 6.33
CA ARG A 70 7.23 8.68 6.86
C ARG A 70 6.54 9.67 5.93
N ASP A 71 6.04 10.77 6.50
CA ASP A 71 5.28 11.80 5.77
C ASP A 71 6.13 12.74 4.91
N ASP A 72 7.44 12.77 5.13
CA ASP A 72 8.41 13.63 4.47
C ASP A 72 9.15 12.91 3.35
N ILE A 73 8.39 12.21 2.49
CA ILE A 73 8.91 11.61 1.25
C ILE A 73 8.23 12.20 0.02
N ASP A 74 8.94 12.17 -1.10
CA ASP A 74 8.38 12.51 -2.40
C ASP A 74 7.76 11.30 -3.12
N ASP A 75 7.15 11.56 -4.28
CA ASP A 75 6.49 10.55 -5.10
C ASP A 75 7.44 9.45 -5.59
N GLU A 76 8.71 9.79 -5.86
CA GLU A 76 9.71 8.84 -6.35
C GLU A 76 10.15 7.90 -5.22
N GLU A 77 10.37 8.44 -4.03
CA GLU A 77 10.64 7.67 -2.82
C GLU A 77 9.46 6.72 -2.50
N ALA A 78 8.22 7.19 -2.60
CA ALA A 78 7.03 6.38 -2.32
C ALA A 78 6.92 5.19 -3.29
N ARG A 79 7.13 5.43 -4.60
CA ARG A 79 7.17 4.37 -5.62
C ARG A 79 8.32 3.40 -5.38
N THR A 80 9.50 3.91 -5.04
CA THR A 80 10.68 3.10 -4.74
C THR A 80 10.44 2.18 -3.53
N ILE A 81 9.74 2.66 -2.50
CA ILE A 81 9.37 1.84 -1.34
C ILE A 81 8.41 0.72 -1.77
N PHE A 82 7.42 1.02 -2.60
CA PHE A 82 6.47 0.02 -3.09
C PHE A 82 7.16 -1.05 -3.94
N GLU A 83 7.98 -0.63 -4.91
CA GLU A 83 8.75 -1.54 -5.76
C GLU A 83 9.66 -2.45 -4.91
N LYS A 84 10.39 -1.89 -3.94
CA LYS A 84 11.22 -2.67 -3.01
C LYS A 84 10.40 -3.67 -2.22
N TRP A 85 9.20 -3.31 -1.78
CA TRP A 85 8.30 -4.23 -1.09
C TRP A 85 7.83 -5.36 -2.00
N LEU A 86 7.46 -5.07 -3.25
CA LEU A 86 7.05 -6.08 -4.22
C LEU A 86 8.17 -7.10 -4.48
N LYS A 87 9.38 -6.62 -4.79
CA LYS A 87 10.55 -7.46 -5.09
C LYS A 87 11.00 -8.26 -3.87
N LYS A 88 11.03 -7.65 -2.68
CA LYS A 88 11.43 -8.31 -1.43
C LYS A 88 10.52 -9.50 -1.09
N ASN A 89 9.24 -9.41 -1.43
CA ASN A 89 8.25 -10.45 -1.12
C ASN A 89 7.95 -11.35 -2.33
N GLU A 90 8.74 -11.28 -3.41
CA GLU A 90 8.56 -12.11 -4.61
C GLU A 90 7.15 -11.99 -5.22
N VAL A 91 6.58 -10.79 -5.10
CA VAL A 91 5.28 -10.48 -5.71
C VAL A 91 5.46 -10.20 -7.20
N VAL A 92 6.53 -9.51 -7.56
CA VAL A 92 7.00 -9.27 -8.92
C VAL A 92 8.37 -9.91 -9.14
#